data_AF-A0A2X2IMF6-F1
#
_entry.id   AF-A0A2X2IMF6-F1
#
_cell.length_a   1.000
_cell.length_b   1.000
_cell.length_c   1.000
_cell.angle_alpha   90.00
_cell.angle_beta   90.00
_cell.angle_gamma   90.00
#
_symmetry.space_group_name_H-M   'P 1'
#
loop_
_entity.id
_entity.type
_entity.pdbx_description
1 polymer ?
#
loop_
_entity_poly.entity_id
_entity_poly.type
_entity_poly.pdbx_seq_one_letter_code
_entity_poly.pdbx_strand_id
1 'polypeptide(L)'
;MSKISHALLYCLSFLLLGNTLFAQSVFSKKVLEQSQLDFVNLGFGMFIHYGMPTFMEQDWSDPNAALELFKSPKLNAVQWAKAAKSADMTYGCLTTKHHSGFPIWNTKTTDYNVINTPLHRDVVKEFTDAFRKNGLRVMLYYSILDMHQGIRPHTITKAHIQLIKYQLTELLTQYGEIDALVIDGWDAPWSRISYDDVPFDDIYYLVNRNVC
;
A
#
# COMPACT_ATOMS: atom_id res chain seq x y z
N MET A 1 -56.92 15.20 -17.49
CA MET A 1 -56.08 15.34 -16.27
C MET A 1 -55.04 14.23 -16.28
N SER A 2 -53.74 14.49 -16.57
CA SER A 2 -52.64 13.49 -16.40
C SER A 2 -51.23 13.98 -16.82
N LYS A 3 -51.04 15.09 -17.53
CA LYS A 3 -49.70 15.47 -18.04
C LYS A 3 -48.79 16.24 -17.07
N ILE A 4 -49.31 16.72 -15.93
CA ILE A 4 -48.55 17.56 -14.99
C ILE A 4 -47.71 16.72 -13.99
N SER A 5 -48.02 15.44 -13.81
CA SER A 5 -47.33 14.59 -12.81
C SER A 5 -45.89 14.24 -13.17
N HIS A 6 -45.57 14.12 -14.46
CA HIS A 6 -44.25 13.63 -14.89
C HIS A 6 -43.17 14.72 -14.80
N ALA A 7 -43.48 15.97 -15.19
CA ALA A 7 -42.52 17.07 -15.13
C ALA A 7 -42.11 17.44 -13.69
N LEU A 8 -43.05 17.38 -12.73
CA LEU A 8 -42.73 17.56 -11.32
C LEU A 8 -41.84 16.43 -10.78
N LEU A 9 -42.09 15.18 -11.19
CA LEU A 9 -41.25 14.03 -10.82
C LEU A 9 -39.82 14.16 -11.37
N TYR A 10 -39.66 14.62 -12.62
CA TYR A 10 -38.34 14.85 -13.23
C TYR A 10 -37.57 16.01 -12.58
N CYS A 11 -38.24 17.10 -12.21
CA CYS A 11 -37.59 18.19 -11.47
C CYS A 11 -37.22 17.77 -10.03
N LEU A 12 -38.07 17.00 -9.35
CA LEU A 12 -37.76 16.50 -8.01
C LEU A 12 -36.58 15.51 -8.04
N SER A 13 -36.53 14.62 -9.05
CA SER A 13 -35.43 13.69 -9.20
C SER A 13 -34.12 14.39 -9.57
N PHE A 14 -34.14 15.41 -10.44
CA PHE A 14 -32.96 16.24 -10.73
C PHE A 14 -32.46 17.03 -9.50
N LEU A 15 -33.37 17.57 -8.68
CA LEU A 15 -33.01 18.26 -7.42
C LEU A 15 -32.45 17.30 -6.36
N LEU A 16 -33.00 16.09 -6.26
CA LEU A 16 -32.49 15.03 -5.37
C LEU A 16 -31.11 14.52 -5.84
N LEU A 17 -30.91 14.37 -7.15
CA LEU A 17 -29.61 14.01 -7.77
C LEU A 17 -28.56 15.11 -7.55
N GLY A 18 -28.93 16.38 -7.71
CA GLY A 18 -28.01 17.51 -7.47
C GLY A 18 -27.56 17.62 -6.01
N ASN A 19 -28.48 17.46 -5.05
CA ASN A 19 -28.18 17.52 -3.62
C ASN A 19 -27.34 16.33 -3.13
N THR A 20 -27.56 15.14 -3.68
CA THR A 20 -26.78 13.94 -3.31
C THR A 20 -25.34 14.02 -3.82
N LEU A 21 -25.11 14.51 -5.04
CA LEU A 21 -23.76 14.73 -5.58
C LEU A 21 -22.96 15.78 -4.79
N PHE A 22 -23.61 16.88 -4.38
CA PHE A 22 -22.97 17.91 -3.56
C PHE A 22 -22.63 17.41 -2.15
N ALA A 23 -23.53 16.64 -1.54
CA ALA A 23 -23.28 16.07 -0.20
C ALA A 23 -22.13 15.05 -0.21
N GLN A 24 -22.02 14.22 -1.26
CA GLN A 24 -20.91 13.27 -1.42
C GLN A 24 -19.56 13.95 -1.57
N SER A 25 -19.48 15.05 -2.35
CA SER A 25 -18.21 15.77 -2.54
C SER A 25 -17.75 16.47 -1.25
N VAL A 26 -18.68 17.07 -0.50
CA VAL A 26 -18.38 17.72 0.80
C VAL A 26 -17.98 16.67 1.85
N PHE A 27 -18.66 15.53 1.90
CA PHE A 27 -18.30 14.43 2.81
C PHE A 27 -16.90 13.88 2.49
N SER A 28 -16.61 13.59 1.22
CA SER A 28 -15.29 13.10 0.79
C SER A 28 -14.17 14.09 1.13
N LYS A 29 -14.39 15.40 0.92
CA LYS A 29 -13.41 16.43 1.28
C LYS A 29 -13.15 16.45 2.80
N LYS A 30 -14.20 16.36 3.61
CA LYS A 30 -14.09 16.34 5.07
C LYS A 30 -13.35 15.09 5.58
N VAL A 31 -13.58 13.93 4.95
CA VAL A 31 -12.88 12.68 5.27
C VAL A 31 -11.38 12.80 4.94
N LEU A 32 -11.03 13.40 3.79
CA LEU A 32 -9.63 13.62 3.42
C LEU A 32 -8.92 14.57 4.40
N GLU A 33 -9.51 15.74 4.68
CA GLU A 33 -8.94 16.71 5.62
C GLU A 33 -8.73 16.10 7.01
N GLN A 34 -9.70 15.31 7.48
CA GLN A 34 -9.57 14.62 8.76
C GLN A 34 -8.46 13.56 8.73
N SER A 35 -8.37 12.75 7.67
CA SER A 35 -7.33 11.73 7.53
C SER A 35 -5.92 12.35 7.49
N GLN A 36 -5.79 13.49 6.81
CA GLN A 36 -4.54 14.26 6.78
C GLN A 36 -4.18 14.81 8.17
N LEU A 37 -5.16 15.36 8.89
CA LEU A 37 -4.96 15.84 10.25
C LEU A 37 -4.60 14.70 11.21
N ASP A 38 -5.26 13.55 11.10
CA ASP A 38 -4.97 12.35 11.88
C ASP A 38 -3.53 11.88 11.65
N PHE A 39 -3.08 11.84 10.39
CA PHE A 39 -1.69 11.52 10.05
C PHE A 39 -0.70 12.53 10.65
N VAL A 40 -0.96 13.83 10.54
CA VAL A 40 -0.09 14.87 11.13
C VAL A 40 -0.02 14.72 12.65
N ASN A 41 -1.15 14.41 13.30
CA ASN A 41 -1.23 14.21 14.75
C ASN A 41 -0.49 12.96 15.24
N LEU A 42 -0.24 11.97 14.37
CA LEU A 42 0.64 10.85 14.73
C LEU A 42 2.06 11.35 15.02
N GLY A 43 2.52 12.40 14.34
CA GLY A 43 3.83 12.99 14.58
C GLY A 43 4.98 12.05 14.20
N PHE A 44 5.64 11.46 15.19
CA PHE A 44 6.88 10.72 15.02
C PHE A 44 6.66 9.21 14.86
N GLY A 45 7.32 8.61 13.86
CA GLY A 45 7.18 7.18 13.56
C GLY A 45 8.47 6.52 13.06
N MET A 46 8.41 5.21 12.88
CA MET A 46 9.51 4.38 12.39
C MET A 46 9.31 4.04 10.91
N PHE A 47 10.35 4.18 10.09
CA PHE A 47 10.38 3.59 8.74
C PHE A 47 11.40 2.44 8.71
N ILE A 48 10.97 1.26 8.29
CA ILE A 48 11.79 0.05 8.26
C ILE A 48 12.01 -0.36 6.81
N HIS A 49 13.22 -0.13 6.31
CA HIS A 49 13.70 -0.75 5.08
C HIS A 49 14.29 -2.11 5.41
N TYR A 50 13.60 -3.17 4.99
CA TYR A 50 14.00 -4.54 5.21
C TYR A 50 13.59 -5.40 4.01
N GLY A 51 14.56 -6.08 3.40
CA GLY A 51 14.34 -6.86 2.18
C GLY A 51 15.63 -7.48 1.67
N MET A 52 15.61 -8.01 0.44
CA MET A 52 16.81 -8.56 -0.21
C MET A 52 18.03 -7.60 -0.20
N PRO A 53 17.88 -6.26 -0.38
CA PRO A 53 19.01 -5.33 -0.26
C PRO A 53 19.83 -5.48 1.04
N THR A 54 19.18 -5.78 2.18
CA THR A 54 19.83 -5.99 3.48
C THR A 54 20.84 -7.15 3.46
N PHE A 55 20.60 -8.19 2.67
CA PHE A 55 21.45 -9.38 2.59
C PHE A 55 22.49 -9.32 1.46
N MET A 56 22.44 -8.26 0.65
CA MET A 56 23.37 -8.02 -0.45
C MET A 56 24.28 -6.81 -0.22
N GLU A 57 24.10 -6.09 0.90
CA GLU A 57 24.83 -4.85 1.20
C GLU A 57 24.71 -3.80 0.07
N GLN A 58 23.51 -3.68 -0.48
CA GLN A 58 23.17 -2.78 -1.59
C GLN A 58 21.92 -1.97 -1.23
N ASP A 59 21.76 -0.79 -1.83
CA ASP A 59 20.49 -0.04 -1.73
C ASP A 59 19.44 -0.64 -2.67
N TRP A 60 19.86 -0.97 -3.89
CA TRP A 60 19.04 -1.60 -4.93
C TRP A 60 19.70 -2.92 -5.31
N SER A 61 19.14 -4.03 -4.82
CA SER A 61 19.69 -5.36 -5.07
C SER A 61 19.45 -5.86 -6.49
N ASP A 62 20.25 -6.87 -6.89
CA ASP A 62 19.97 -7.71 -8.04
C ASP A 62 18.52 -8.22 -7.97
N PRO A 63 17.67 -7.93 -8.99
CA PRO A 63 16.28 -8.41 -9.01
C PRO A 63 16.15 -9.92 -9.05
N ASN A 64 17.21 -10.66 -9.35
CA ASN A 64 17.22 -12.12 -9.43
C ASN A 64 18.20 -12.76 -8.43
N ALA A 65 18.50 -12.05 -7.33
CA ALA A 65 19.34 -12.56 -6.26
C ALA A 65 18.87 -13.94 -5.76
N ALA A 66 19.80 -14.82 -5.42
CA ALA A 66 19.47 -16.16 -4.95
C ALA A 66 18.64 -16.11 -3.64
N LEU A 67 17.52 -16.84 -3.59
CA LEU A 67 16.59 -16.86 -2.44
C LEU A 67 17.28 -17.35 -1.15
N GLU A 68 18.31 -18.17 -1.28
CA GLU A 68 19.15 -18.69 -0.20
C GLU A 68 19.94 -17.61 0.53
N LEU A 69 20.07 -16.42 -0.03
CA LEU A 69 20.73 -15.27 0.62
C LEU A 69 19.86 -14.71 1.75
N PHE A 70 18.54 -14.81 1.64
CA PHE A 70 17.61 -14.24 2.62
C PHE A 70 17.52 -15.13 3.85
N LYS A 71 18.51 -14.99 4.74
CA LYS A 71 18.63 -15.74 6.00
C LYS A 71 18.55 -14.79 7.18
N SER A 72 17.38 -14.73 7.83
CA SER A 72 17.16 -13.86 8.99
C SER A 72 16.75 -14.64 10.25
N PRO A 73 17.63 -15.51 10.78
CA PRO A 73 17.28 -16.40 11.90
C PRO A 73 16.94 -15.64 13.20
N LYS A 74 17.37 -14.38 13.31
CA LYS A 74 17.12 -13.51 14.46
C LYS A 74 15.98 -12.51 14.23
N LEU A 75 15.23 -12.62 13.13
CA LEU A 75 14.10 -11.74 12.86
C LEU A 75 13.08 -11.80 13.99
N ASN A 76 12.80 -10.63 14.57
CA ASN A 76 11.88 -10.45 15.68
C ASN A 76 11.17 -9.10 15.57
N ALA A 77 10.00 -9.08 14.92
CA ALA A 77 9.21 -7.87 14.77
C ALA A 77 8.70 -7.28 16.11
N VAL A 78 8.58 -8.10 17.16
CA VAL A 78 8.26 -7.61 18.51
C VAL A 78 9.39 -6.75 19.05
N GLN A 79 10.66 -7.07 18.73
CA GLN A 79 11.79 -6.22 19.10
C GLN A 79 11.73 -4.87 18.37
N TRP A 80 11.35 -4.84 17.10
CA TRP A 80 11.15 -3.59 16.35
C TRP A 80 10.05 -2.73 16.96
N ALA A 81 8.90 -3.32 17.28
CA ALA A 81 7.78 -2.61 17.90
C ALA A 81 8.13 -2.06 19.28
N LYS A 82 8.85 -2.84 20.11
CA LYS A 82 9.35 -2.37 21.41
C LYS A 82 10.34 -1.22 21.28
N ALA A 83 11.23 -1.27 20.29
CA ALA A 83 12.18 -0.19 20.01
C ALA A 83 11.43 1.09 19.61
N ALA A 84 10.45 0.99 18.72
CA ALA A 84 9.59 2.12 18.33
C ALA A 84 8.87 2.73 19.55
N LYS A 85 8.24 1.88 20.39
CA LYS A 85 7.59 2.36 21.63
C LYS A 85 8.55 3.01 22.61
N SER A 86 9.77 2.49 22.75
CA SER A 86 10.77 3.08 23.65
C SER A 86 11.27 4.44 23.19
N ALA A 87 11.05 4.78 21.91
CA ALA A 87 11.37 6.07 21.32
C ALA A 87 10.14 6.98 21.17
N ASP A 88 9.02 6.66 21.84
CA ASP A 88 7.75 7.39 21.78
C ASP A 88 7.17 7.56 20.37
N MET A 89 7.53 6.64 19.45
CA MET A 89 6.92 6.60 18.12
C MET A 89 5.46 6.12 18.21
N THR A 90 4.62 6.61 17.31
CA THR A 90 3.18 6.30 17.27
C THR A 90 2.80 5.34 16.15
N TYR A 91 3.68 5.16 15.15
CA TYR A 91 3.46 4.28 14.00
C TYR A 91 4.74 3.63 13.48
N GLY A 92 4.58 2.57 12.68
CA GLY A 92 5.64 2.02 11.84
C GLY A 92 5.21 1.92 10.39
N CYS A 93 6.15 2.11 9.47
CA CYS A 93 6.01 1.88 8.04
C CYS A 93 7.03 0.84 7.57
N LEU A 94 6.59 -0.27 6.97
CA LEU A 94 7.46 -1.36 6.50
C LEU A 94 7.49 -1.45 4.98
N THR A 95 8.68 -1.56 4.39
CA THR A 95 8.86 -1.90 2.97
C THR A 95 8.38 -3.33 2.67
N THR A 96 7.18 -3.49 2.13
CA THR A 96 6.64 -4.81 1.77
C THR A 96 7.29 -5.38 0.51
N LYS A 97 7.63 -4.51 -0.44
CA LYS A 97 8.40 -4.78 -1.66
C LYS A 97 9.15 -3.51 -2.04
N HIS A 98 10.48 -3.60 -2.17
CA HIS A 98 11.33 -2.52 -2.66
C HIS A 98 11.54 -2.64 -4.17
N HIS A 99 12.32 -1.75 -4.79
CA HIS A 99 12.49 -1.67 -6.24
C HIS A 99 13.04 -2.93 -6.90
N SER A 100 13.84 -3.74 -6.17
CA SER A 100 14.33 -5.02 -6.71
C SER A 100 13.20 -6.03 -6.95
N GLY A 101 12.01 -5.80 -6.41
CA GLY A 101 10.81 -6.58 -6.71
C GLY A 101 10.58 -7.77 -5.79
N PHE A 102 11.39 -7.95 -4.74
CA PHE A 102 11.27 -9.06 -3.79
C PHE A 102 10.20 -8.81 -2.71
N PRO A 103 9.06 -9.52 -2.70
CA PRO A 103 8.00 -9.40 -1.69
C PRO A 103 8.38 -10.10 -0.38
N ILE A 104 8.22 -9.40 0.75
CA ILE A 104 8.47 -9.95 2.09
C ILE A 104 7.20 -10.49 2.79
N TRP A 105 6.20 -10.90 2.01
CA TRP A 105 4.98 -11.55 2.49
C TRP A 105 4.61 -12.80 1.68
N ASN A 106 3.62 -13.57 2.13
CA ASN A 106 3.13 -14.78 1.44
C ASN A 106 2.25 -14.45 0.22
N THR A 107 2.81 -13.77 -0.77
CA THR A 107 2.10 -13.47 -2.01
C THR A 107 1.85 -14.71 -2.86
N LYS A 108 0.74 -14.74 -3.61
CA LYS A 108 0.46 -15.75 -4.64
C LYS A 108 0.87 -15.33 -6.04
N THR A 109 1.48 -14.15 -6.17
CA THR A 109 1.73 -13.53 -7.47
C THR A 109 3.08 -13.87 -8.10
N THR A 110 4.04 -14.37 -7.31
CA THR A 110 5.36 -14.80 -7.77
C THR A 110 5.96 -15.82 -6.80
N ASP A 111 6.75 -16.76 -7.30
CA ASP A 111 7.57 -17.66 -6.47
C ASP A 111 8.82 -16.96 -5.90
N TYR A 112 9.18 -15.78 -6.41
CA TYR A 112 10.29 -14.98 -5.90
C TYR A 112 9.86 -14.14 -4.69
N ASN A 113 9.60 -14.79 -3.55
CA ASN A 113 9.16 -14.14 -2.32
C ASN A 113 9.74 -14.82 -1.07
N VAL A 114 9.57 -14.18 0.09
CA VAL A 114 10.14 -14.63 1.38
C VAL A 114 9.75 -16.04 1.81
N ILE A 115 8.59 -16.55 1.40
CA ILE A 115 8.16 -17.92 1.72
C ILE A 115 9.06 -18.94 1.04
N ASN A 116 9.64 -18.63 -0.10
CA ASN A 116 10.56 -19.55 -0.79
C ASN A 116 12.04 -19.37 -0.38
N THR A 117 12.29 -18.74 0.76
CA THR A 117 13.64 -18.53 1.32
C THR A 117 13.88 -19.38 2.56
N PRO A 118 15.13 -19.50 3.04
CA PRO A 118 15.41 -20.12 4.35
C PRO A 118 14.71 -19.47 5.54
N LEU A 119 14.24 -18.20 5.44
CA LEU A 119 13.43 -17.61 6.50
C LEU A 119 12.04 -18.26 6.58
N HIS A 120 11.39 -18.51 5.43
CA HIS A 120 10.05 -19.12 5.30
C HIS A 120 8.98 -18.52 6.24
N ARG A 121 8.97 -17.20 6.41
CA ARG A 121 8.04 -16.49 7.31
C ARG A 121 7.46 -15.26 6.62
N ASP A 122 6.19 -15.00 6.89
CA ASP A 122 5.51 -13.79 6.43
C ASP A 122 5.91 -12.60 7.33
N VAL A 123 6.83 -11.77 6.84
CA VAL A 123 7.39 -10.66 7.63
C VAL A 123 6.37 -9.54 7.82
N VAL A 124 5.50 -9.32 6.83
CA VAL A 124 4.43 -8.31 6.94
C VAL A 124 3.43 -8.71 8.01
N LYS A 125 3.05 -9.99 8.10
CA LYS A 125 2.18 -10.50 9.17
C LYS A 125 2.80 -10.27 10.56
N GLU A 126 4.06 -10.65 10.72
CA GLU A 126 4.75 -10.49 12.00
C GLU A 126 4.90 -9.02 12.42
N PHE A 127 5.20 -8.14 11.47
CA PHE A 127 5.26 -6.69 11.68
C PHE A 127 3.91 -6.12 12.11
N THR A 128 2.85 -6.37 11.33
CA THR A 128 1.53 -5.82 11.61
C THR A 128 0.98 -6.29 12.97
N ASP A 129 1.18 -7.57 13.31
CA ASP A 129 0.77 -8.11 14.61
C ASP A 129 1.57 -7.53 15.77
N ALA A 130 2.89 -7.42 15.62
CA ALA A 130 3.76 -6.88 16.65
C ALA A 130 3.49 -5.39 16.93
N PHE A 131 3.34 -4.59 15.87
CA PHE A 131 3.10 -3.15 16.01
C PHE A 131 1.73 -2.87 16.65
N ARG A 132 0.66 -3.52 16.17
CA ARG A 132 -0.68 -3.37 16.78
C ARG A 132 -0.72 -3.82 18.23
N LYS A 133 -0.08 -4.95 18.57
CA LYS A 133 -0.01 -5.43 19.96
C LYS A 133 0.68 -4.44 20.91
N ASN A 134 1.53 -3.57 20.39
CA ASN A 134 2.21 -2.52 21.15
C ASN A 134 1.50 -1.15 21.06
N GLY A 135 0.30 -1.09 20.47
CA GLY A 135 -0.47 0.15 20.31
C GLY A 135 0.16 1.13 19.32
N LEU A 136 0.87 0.63 18.31
CA LEU A 136 1.40 1.41 17.19
C LEU A 136 0.47 1.26 15.98
N ARG A 137 0.26 2.37 15.25
CA ARG A 137 -0.38 2.36 13.94
C ARG A 137 0.51 1.64 12.92
N VAL A 138 -0.13 1.08 11.89
CA VAL A 138 0.53 0.24 10.88
C VAL A 138 0.41 0.91 9.52
N MET A 139 1.55 1.19 8.91
CA MET A 139 1.66 1.70 7.56
C MET A 139 2.50 0.73 6.73
N LEU A 140 2.24 0.69 5.42
CA LEU A 140 2.98 -0.14 4.49
C LEU A 140 3.59 0.73 3.40
N TYR A 141 4.75 0.31 2.91
CA TYR A 141 5.35 0.82 1.70
C TYR A 141 5.27 -0.23 0.60
N TYR A 142 4.97 0.22 -0.62
CA TYR A 142 4.92 -0.61 -1.81
C TYR A 142 5.55 0.13 -3.00
N SER A 143 6.52 -0.50 -3.67
CA SER A 143 7.07 0.07 -4.90
C SER A 143 6.30 -0.36 -6.15
N ILE A 144 5.95 0.62 -6.98
CA ILE A 144 5.45 0.39 -8.34
C ILE A 144 6.57 -0.09 -9.27
N LEU A 145 7.77 0.48 -9.12
CA LEU A 145 8.97 -0.01 -9.80
C LEU A 145 9.27 -1.43 -9.32
N ASP A 146 9.29 -2.37 -10.25
CA ASP A 146 9.58 -3.77 -9.97
C ASP A 146 10.59 -4.29 -10.98
N MET A 147 11.85 -4.36 -10.56
CA MET A 147 12.94 -4.77 -11.42
C MET A 147 12.89 -6.26 -11.75
N HIS A 148 12.28 -7.10 -10.91
CA HIS A 148 12.15 -8.54 -11.12
C HIS A 148 11.03 -8.87 -12.12
N GLN A 149 9.87 -8.24 -11.95
CA GLN A 149 8.71 -8.43 -12.84
C GLN A 149 8.79 -7.58 -14.11
N GLY A 150 9.83 -6.76 -14.26
CA GLY A 150 10.02 -5.90 -15.42
C GLY A 150 9.04 -4.74 -15.49
N ILE A 151 8.53 -4.25 -14.36
CA ILE A 151 7.68 -3.06 -14.30
C ILE A 151 8.58 -1.83 -14.26
N ARG A 152 8.93 -1.32 -15.44
CA ARG A 152 9.86 -0.19 -15.64
C ARG A 152 9.31 0.75 -16.73
N PRO A 153 9.85 1.97 -16.89
CA PRO A 153 9.43 2.88 -17.96
C PRO A 153 9.39 2.19 -19.32
N HIS A 154 8.34 2.46 -20.10
CA HIS A 154 8.14 1.94 -21.45
C HIS A 154 7.96 0.41 -21.58
N THR A 155 7.84 -0.30 -20.46
CA THR A 155 7.64 -1.77 -20.43
C THR A 155 6.34 -2.19 -19.75
N ILE A 156 5.57 -1.24 -19.25
CA ILE A 156 4.36 -1.49 -18.46
C ILE A 156 3.25 -2.04 -19.35
N THR A 157 2.64 -3.13 -18.91
CA THR A 157 1.55 -3.81 -19.60
C THR A 157 0.30 -3.86 -18.72
N LYS A 158 -0.84 -4.20 -19.32
CA LYS A 158 -2.08 -4.47 -18.54
C LYS A 158 -1.88 -5.58 -17.50
N ALA A 159 -1.06 -6.59 -17.80
CA ALA A 159 -0.75 -7.66 -16.87
C ALA A 159 0.05 -7.15 -15.65
N HIS A 160 0.98 -6.22 -15.86
CA HIS A 160 1.70 -5.56 -14.76
C HIS A 160 0.75 -4.75 -13.86
N ILE A 161 -0.20 -4.03 -14.45
CA ILE A 161 -1.20 -3.29 -13.67
C ILE A 161 -2.08 -4.26 -12.86
N GLN A 162 -2.50 -5.38 -13.45
CA GLN A 162 -3.25 -6.40 -12.69
C GLN A 162 -2.41 -7.02 -11.56
N LEU A 163 -1.13 -7.30 -11.81
CA LEU A 163 -0.20 -7.78 -10.79
C LEU A 163 -0.11 -6.80 -9.60
N ILE A 164 0.06 -5.51 -9.87
CA ILE A 164 0.06 -4.47 -8.83
C ILE A 164 -1.25 -4.49 -8.04
N LYS A 165 -2.39 -4.54 -8.75
CA LYS A 165 -3.71 -4.58 -8.10
C LYS A 165 -3.89 -5.83 -7.24
N TYR A 166 -3.41 -6.99 -7.67
CA TYR A 166 -3.46 -8.20 -6.86
C TYR A 166 -2.59 -8.10 -5.61
N GLN A 167 -1.34 -7.64 -5.74
CA GLN A 167 -0.44 -7.47 -4.58
C GLN A 167 -1.00 -6.45 -3.57
N LEU A 168 -1.51 -5.31 -4.04
CA LEU A 168 -2.18 -4.34 -3.16
C LEU A 168 -3.43 -4.93 -2.49
N THR A 169 -4.21 -5.74 -3.22
CA THR A 169 -5.38 -6.42 -2.64
C THR A 169 -4.96 -7.37 -1.52
N GLU A 170 -3.91 -8.18 -1.70
CA GLU A 170 -3.39 -9.05 -0.65
C GLU A 170 -2.99 -8.24 0.60
N LEU A 171 -2.20 -7.18 0.41
CA LEU A 171 -1.71 -6.33 1.50
C LEU A 171 -2.83 -5.62 2.28
N LEU A 172 -3.87 -5.15 1.58
CA LEU A 172 -4.97 -4.40 2.18
C LEU A 172 -6.09 -5.26 2.76
N THR A 173 -6.11 -6.57 2.47
CA THR A 173 -7.21 -7.46 2.93
C THR A 173 -6.76 -8.55 3.91
N GLN A 174 -5.47 -8.93 3.90
CA GLN A 174 -4.98 -10.06 4.71
C GLN A 174 -4.28 -9.64 6.01
N TYR A 175 -3.94 -8.36 6.15
CA TYR A 175 -3.10 -7.88 7.24
C TYR A 175 -3.81 -6.96 8.21
N GLY A 176 -5.15 -6.84 8.16
CA GLY A 176 -5.94 -5.92 9.00
C GLY A 176 -5.87 -4.46 8.54
N GLU A 177 -6.35 -3.52 9.37
CA GLU A 177 -6.39 -2.08 9.05
C GLU A 177 -4.99 -1.52 8.77
N ILE A 178 -4.82 -0.86 7.63
CA ILE A 178 -3.58 -0.18 7.23
C ILE A 178 -3.85 1.33 7.25
N ASP A 179 -3.22 2.04 8.20
CA ASP A 179 -3.46 3.46 8.45
C ASP A 179 -2.94 4.37 7.32
N ALA A 180 -1.86 3.94 6.63
CA ALA A 180 -1.37 4.62 5.43
C ALA A 180 -0.60 3.67 4.51
N LEU A 181 -0.63 3.97 3.22
CA LEU A 181 0.13 3.28 2.18
C LEU A 181 1.06 4.28 1.48
N VAL A 182 2.37 4.05 1.57
CA VAL A 182 3.38 4.79 0.82
C VAL A 182 3.61 4.07 -0.51
N ILE A 183 3.30 4.72 -1.63
CA ILE A 183 3.50 4.17 -2.97
C ILE A 183 4.68 4.90 -3.61
N ASP A 184 5.75 4.17 -3.90
CA ASP A 184 7.01 4.76 -4.37
C ASP A 184 7.39 4.29 -5.78
N GLY A 185 8.18 5.11 -6.48
CA GLY A 185 8.47 4.95 -7.89
C GLY A 185 7.28 5.24 -8.80
N TRP A 186 6.22 5.87 -8.29
CA TRP A 186 5.06 6.30 -9.05
C TRP A 186 5.11 7.81 -9.21
N ASP A 187 5.17 8.28 -10.45
CA ASP A 187 5.40 9.67 -10.84
C ASP A 187 6.69 10.29 -10.29
N ALA A 188 7.59 9.46 -9.74
CA ALA A 188 8.89 9.90 -9.25
C ALA A 188 9.83 10.19 -10.43
N PRO A 189 10.55 11.34 -10.47
CA PRO A 189 11.41 11.71 -11.61
C PRO A 189 12.48 10.68 -11.98
N TRP A 190 13.01 9.96 -10.98
CA TRP A 190 14.02 8.92 -11.18
C TRP A 190 13.44 7.59 -11.68
N SER A 191 12.17 7.31 -11.38
CA SER A 191 11.49 6.09 -11.81
C SER A 191 10.97 6.22 -13.23
N ARG A 192 10.54 7.42 -13.65
CA ARG A 192 9.90 7.74 -14.94
C ARG A 192 8.67 6.88 -15.26
N ILE A 193 8.00 6.35 -14.24
CA ILE A 193 6.70 5.68 -14.38
C ILE A 193 5.64 6.72 -14.04
N SER A 194 4.87 7.17 -15.02
CA SER A 194 3.85 8.21 -14.80
C SER A 194 2.54 7.64 -14.24
N TYR A 195 1.67 8.55 -13.80
CA TYR A 195 0.28 8.22 -13.49
C TYR A 195 -0.55 7.75 -14.69
N ASP A 196 -0.05 7.88 -15.93
CA ASP A 196 -0.72 7.32 -17.12
C ASP A 196 -0.24 5.89 -17.40
N ASP A 197 1.04 5.60 -17.14
CA ASP A 197 1.61 4.25 -17.33
C ASP A 197 1.00 3.23 -16.36
N VAL A 198 0.84 3.64 -15.09
CA VAL A 198 0.02 2.95 -14.09
C VAL A 198 -1.09 3.91 -13.69
N PRO A 199 -2.32 3.76 -14.20
CA PRO A 199 -3.40 4.74 -14.03
C PRO A 199 -3.69 5.08 -12.56
N PHE A 200 -3.59 6.36 -12.22
CA PHE A 200 -3.85 6.85 -10.85
C PHE A 200 -5.19 6.37 -10.30
N ASP A 201 -6.25 6.61 -11.06
CA ASP A 201 -7.61 6.28 -10.66
C ASP A 201 -7.79 4.79 -10.38
N ASP A 202 -7.16 3.91 -11.18
CA ASP A 202 -7.26 2.46 -11.00
C ASP A 202 -6.75 2.01 -9.62
N ILE A 203 -5.62 2.57 -9.21
CA ILE A 203 -4.99 2.24 -7.93
C ILE A 203 -5.68 3.00 -6.79
N TYR A 204 -5.96 4.30 -6.97
CA TYR A 204 -6.65 5.13 -5.98
C TYR A 204 -8.00 4.53 -5.58
N TYR A 205 -8.83 4.16 -6.56
CA TYR A 205 -10.13 3.56 -6.26
C TYR A 205 -10.01 2.14 -5.70
N LEU A 206 -8.99 1.37 -6.07
CA LEU A 206 -8.74 0.07 -5.43
C LEU A 206 -8.44 0.25 -3.93
N VAL A 207 -7.53 1.16 -3.59
CA VAL A 207 -7.14 1.43 -2.21
C VAL A 207 -8.34 1.92 -1.41
N ASN A 208 -9.06 2.92 -1.91
CA ASN A 208 -10.17 3.54 -1.17
C ASN A 208 -11.45 2.69 -1.11
N ARG A 209 -11.63 1.68 -1.97
CA ARG A 209 -12.76 0.74 -1.87
C ARG A 209 -12.64 -0.19 -0.66
N ASN A 210 -11.42 -0.48 -0.22
CA ASN A 210 -11.15 -1.41 0.89
C ASN A 210 -11.06 -0.70 2.25
N VAL A 211 -11.31 0.62 2.30
CA VAL A 211 -11.25 1.47 3.51
C VAL A 211 -12.66 1.83 4.03
N CYS A 212 -13.73 1.35 3.37
CA CYS A 212 -15.13 1.57 3.77
C CYS A 212 -15.77 0.34 4.41
#